data_AF-A0A5M4B796-F1
#
_entry.id   AF-A0A5M4B796-F1
#
_cell.length_a   1.000
_cell.length_b   1.000
_cell.length_c   1.000
_cell.angle_alpha   90.00
_cell.angle_beta   90.00
_cell.angle_gamma   90.00
#
_symmetry.space_group_name_H-M   'P 1'
#
loop_
_entity.id
_entity.type
_entity.pdbx_description
1 polymer ?
#
loop_
_entity_poly.entity_id
_entity_poly.type
_entity_poly.pdbx_seq_one_letter_code
_entity_poly.pdbx_strand_id
1 'polypeptide(L)'
;MEPMKLDEIPDEVFLEDIYDLTENIPKEFPTWLKQIEKQIGVKAEHIRFTDFVENTDNEESNEEFVGYFYEVLNGQMYRYSAENDILTIIPVDKKQLTMQDTFSLRVLHLLK
;
A
#
# COMPACT_ATOMS: atom_id res chain seq x y z
N MET A 1 23.42 -4.94 3.30
CA MET A 1 23.25 -3.66 2.59
C MET A 1 22.26 -2.86 3.39
N GLU A 2 22.44 -1.55 3.54
CA GLU A 2 21.38 -0.70 4.10
C GLU A 2 20.18 -0.71 3.16
N PRO A 3 18.95 -0.74 3.68
CA PRO A 3 17.76 -0.68 2.84
C PRO A 3 17.72 0.68 2.12
N MET A 4 17.48 0.64 0.80
CA MET A 4 17.37 1.84 -0.03
C MET A 4 16.17 2.66 0.42
N LYS A 5 16.36 3.98 0.60
CA LYS A 5 15.26 4.85 1.00
C LYS A 5 14.30 5.05 -0.17
N LEU A 6 13.01 5.15 0.14
CA LEU A 6 11.99 5.26 -0.89
C LEU A 6 12.04 6.63 -1.60
N ASP A 7 12.48 7.68 -0.91
CA ASP A 7 12.64 9.03 -1.49
C ASP A 7 13.86 9.18 -2.42
N GLU A 8 14.76 8.20 -2.42
CA GLU A 8 15.89 8.13 -3.36
C GLU A 8 15.50 7.49 -4.71
N ILE A 9 14.29 6.90 -4.79
CA ILE A 9 13.77 6.26 -6.01
C ILE A 9 12.85 7.23 -6.75
N PRO A 10 13.07 7.45 -8.05
CA PRO A 10 12.16 8.23 -8.88
C PRO A 10 10.75 7.64 -8.85
N ASP A 11 9.73 8.49 -8.72
CA ASP A 11 8.34 8.05 -8.62
C ASP A 11 7.91 7.21 -9.84
N GLU A 12 8.41 7.51 -11.04
CA GLU A 12 8.12 6.74 -12.25
C GLU A 12 8.56 5.27 -12.13
N VAL A 13 9.77 5.04 -11.61
CA VAL A 13 10.32 3.69 -11.41
C VAL A 13 9.52 2.97 -10.32
N PHE A 14 9.21 3.66 -9.23
CA PHE A 14 8.42 3.10 -8.14
C PHE A 14 6.99 2.74 -8.58
N LEU A 15 6.39 3.55 -9.44
CA LEU A 15 5.04 3.35 -9.97
C LEU A 15 4.94 2.17 -10.95
N GLU A 16 5.96 1.98 -11.79
CA GLU A 16 6.04 0.82 -12.69
C GLU A 16 6.06 -0.49 -11.91
N ASP A 17 6.83 -0.56 -10.82
CA ASP A 17 6.96 -1.78 -10.01
C ASP A 17 5.64 -2.19 -9.31
N ILE A 18 4.78 -1.23 -8.97
CA ILE A 18 3.54 -1.47 -8.20
C ILE A 18 2.27 -1.46 -9.06
N TYR A 19 2.40 -1.28 -10.37
CA TYR A 19 1.26 -1.15 -11.29
C TYR A 19 0.36 -2.39 -11.25
N ASP A 20 0.95 -3.58 -11.47
CA ASP A 20 0.22 -4.86 -11.53
C ASP A 20 -0.42 -5.25 -10.19
N LEU A 21 0.18 -4.81 -9.07
CA LEU A 21 -0.34 -5.08 -7.72
C LEU A 21 -1.67 -4.38 -7.49
N THR A 22 -1.78 -3.15 -7.97
CA THR A 22 -2.98 -2.34 -7.76
C THR A 22 -4.17 -2.86 -8.58
N GLU A 23 -3.94 -3.45 -9.76
CA GLU A 23 -5.01 -3.89 -10.66
C GLU A 23 -5.91 -4.98 -10.07
N ASN A 24 -5.42 -5.79 -9.12
CA ASN A 24 -6.18 -6.88 -8.52
C ASN A 24 -6.96 -6.47 -7.26
N ILE A 25 -6.63 -5.34 -6.64
CA ILE A 25 -7.31 -4.83 -5.44
C ILE A 25 -8.84 -4.75 -5.60
N PRO A 26 -9.41 -4.22 -6.71
CA PRO A 26 -10.87 -4.16 -6.85
C PRO A 26 -11.55 -5.55 -6.92
N LYS A 27 -10.82 -6.60 -7.30
CA LYS A 27 -11.37 -7.97 -7.40
C LYS A 27 -11.43 -8.64 -6.03
N GLU A 28 -10.40 -8.42 -5.21
CA GLU A 28 -10.27 -9.03 -3.88
C GLU A 28 -10.92 -8.17 -2.79
N PHE A 29 -10.83 -6.84 -2.90
CA PHE A 29 -11.30 -5.84 -1.93
C PHE A 29 -12.15 -4.76 -2.60
N PRO A 30 -13.38 -5.10 -3.04
CA PRO A 30 -14.21 -4.24 -3.89
C PRO A 30 -14.65 -2.92 -3.23
N THR A 31 -14.51 -2.79 -1.92
CA THR A 31 -14.92 -1.59 -1.16
C THR A 31 -13.74 -0.65 -0.87
N TRP A 32 -12.49 -1.14 -0.88
CA TRP A 32 -11.33 -0.42 -0.36
C TRP A 32 -11.04 0.86 -1.12
N LEU A 33 -10.99 0.78 -2.46
CA LEU A 33 -10.73 1.96 -3.28
C LEU A 33 -11.79 3.05 -3.07
N LYS A 34 -13.08 2.68 -2.96
CA LYS A 34 -14.16 3.63 -2.66
C LYS A 34 -14.03 4.26 -1.28
N GLN A 35 -13.56 3.48 -0.30
CA GLN A 35 -13.30 4.00 1.04
C GLN A 35 -12.16 5.01 1.03
N ILE A 36 -11.05 4.70 0.35
CA ILE A 36 -9.92 5.61 0.23
C ILE A 36 -10.36 6.89 -0.51
N GLU A 37 -11.03 6.78 -1.65
CA GLU A 37 -11.57 7.93 -2.39
C GLU A 37 -12.39 8.87 -1.49
N LYS A 38 -13.24 8.29 -0.64
CA LYS A 38 -14.08 9.03 0.30
C LYS A 38 -13.27 9.68 1.43
N GLN A 39 -12.23 9.01 1.93
CA GLN A 39 -11.44 9.49 3.07
C GLN A 39 -10.43 10.57 2.68
N ILE A 40 -9.73 10.41 1.55
CA ILE A 40 -8.65 11.32 1.13
C ILE A 40 -9.06 12.28 -0.01
N GLY A 41 -10.22 12.06 -0.65
CA GLY A 41 -10.74 12.93 -1.70
C GLY A 41 -10.04 12.79 -3.06
N VAL A 42 -9.30 11.70 -3.29
CA VAL A 42 -8.57 11.43 -4.53
C VAL A 42 -9.17 10.21 -5.22
N LYS A 43 -9.37 10.27 -6.53
CA LYS A 43 -9.94 9.17 -7.32
C LYS A 43 -9.04 7.93 -7.31
N ALA A 44 -9.66 6.76 -7.40
CA ALA A 44 -9.02 5.44 -7.42
C ALA A 44 -7.98 5.30 -8.54
N GLU A 45 -8.17 5.97 -9.67
CA GLU A 45 -7.21 5.97 -10.79
C GLU A 45 -5.83 6.54 -10.42
N HIS A 46 -5.75 7.31 -9.32
CA HIS A 46 -4.52 7.91 -8.79
C HIS A 46 -4.00 7.24 -7.52
N ILE A 47 -4.59 6.11 -7.11
CA ILE A 47 -4.17 5.33 -5.94
C ILE A 47 -3.38 4.12 -6.44
N ARG A 48 -2.21 3.85 -5.86
CA ARG A 48 -1.42 2.65 -6.14
C ARG A 48 -1.03 1.96 -4.84
N PHE A 49 -1.44 0.71 -4.66
CA PHE A 49 -1.04 -0.08 -3.50
C PHE A 49 0.37 -0.60 -3.71
N THR A 50 1.21 -0.50 -2.67
CA THR A 50 2.59 -0.99 -2.72
C THR A 50 2.68 -2.45 -2.34
N ASP A 51 1.79 -2.88 -1.43
CA ASP A 51 1.68 -4.24 -0.95
C ASP A 51 0.27 -4.55 -0.45
N PHE A 52 0.04 -5.85 -0.28
CA PHE A 52 -1.18 -6.41 0.27
C PHE A 52 -0.80 -7.61 1.15
N VAL A 53 -0.68 -7.38 2.46
CA VAL A 53 -0.12 -8.36 3.40
C VAL A 53 -1.06 -8.59 4.56
N GLU A 54 -1.40 -9.87 4.78
CA GLU A 54 -2.08 -10.28 6.01
C GLU A 54 -1.17 -9.97 7.21
N ASN A 55 -1.74 -9.33 8.21
CA ASN A 55 -1.03 -9.03 9.45
C ASN A 55 -0.81 -10.32 10.25
N THR A 56 0.29 -11.00 9.96
CA THR A 56 0.73 -12.20 10.69
C THR A 56 1.66 -11.88 11.85
N ASP A 57 2.01 -10.60 12.03
CA ASP A 57 3.03 -10.16 12.98
C ASP A 57 2.49 -10.00 14.40
N ASN A 58 1.17 -9.86 14.58
CA ASN A 58 0.56 -9.70 15.89
C ASN A 58 -0.81 -10.42 15.98
N GLU A 59 -0.81 -11.63 16.58
CA GLU A 59 -2.02 -12.43 16.81
C GLU A 59 -3.04 -11.76 17.76
N GLU A 60 -2.64 -10.73 18.52
CA GLU A 60 -3.53 -9.94 19.38
C GLU A 60 -4.13 -8.72 18.65
N SER A 61 -3.67 -8.40 17.43
CA SER A 61 -4.23 -7.32 16.62
C SER A 61 -5.46 -7.80 15.86
N ASN A 62 -6.49 -6.95 15.81
CA ASN A 62 -7.63 -7.18 14.93
C ASN A 62 -7.41 -6.68 13.50
N GLU A 63 -6.29 -6.00 13.24
CA GLU A 63 -5.94 -5.55 11.89
C GLU A 63 -5.61 -6.79 11.06
N GLU A 64 -6.45 -7.11 10.08
CA GLU A 64 -6.32 -8.26 9.18
C GLU A 64 -5.27 -8.00 8.11
N PHE A 65 -5.18 -6.75 7.65
CA PHE A 65 -4.22 -6.31 6.64
C PHE A 65 -3.57 -5.01 7.04
N VAL A 66 -2.29 -4.89 6.73
CA VAL A 66 -1.51 -3.67 6.90
C VAL A 66 -0.61 -3.47 5.70
N GLY A 67 -0.38 -2.22 5.32
CA GLY A 67 0.48 -1.91 4.19
C GLY A 67 0.51 -0.44 3.85
N TYR A 68 0.98 -0.15 2.65
CA TYR A 68 1.06 1.21 2.14
C TYR A 68 0.41 1.36 0.77
N PHE A 69 -0.04 2.58 0.50
CA PHE A 69 -0.41 3.01 -0.84
C PHE A 69 0.13 4.41 -1.13
N TYR A 70 0.35 4.67 -2.40
CA TYR A 70 0.85 5.91 -2.95
C TYR A 70 -0.26 6.65 -3.70
N GLU A 71 -0.36 7.95 -3.44
CA GLU A 71 -1.26 8.87 -4.10
C GLU A 71 -0.47 9.71 -5.12
N VAL A 72 -0.79 9.54 -6.40
CA VAL A 72 0.06 9.98 -7.52
C VAL A 72 0.05 11.49 -7.74
N LEU A 73 -1.04 12.22 -7.44
CA LEU A 73 -1.16 13.64 -7.79
C LEU A 73 -0.25 14.52 -6.92
N ASN A 74 -0.16 14.23 -5.62
CA ASN A 74 0.69 14.99 -4.69
C ASN A 74 1.94 14.23 -4.26
N GLY A 75 2.10 12.99 -4.70
CA GLY A 75 3.17 12.10 -4.29
C GLY A 75 3.15 11.75 -2.81
N GLN A 76 1.96 11.65 -2.23
CA GLN A 76 1.76 11.40 -0.81
C GLN A 76 1.68 9.89 -0.54
N MET A 77 2.47 9.42 0.43
CA MET A 77 2.38 8.06 0.95
C MET A 77 1.37 7.98 2.08
N TYR A 78 0.65 6.87 2.14
CA TYR A 78 -0.28 6.55 3.22
C TYR A 78 -0.02 5.14 3.73
N ARG A 79 -0.12 4.97 5.05
CA ARG A 79 -0.27 3.65 5.66
C ARG A 79 -1.75 3.35 5.77
N TYR A 80 -2.12 2.11 5.47
CA TYR A 80 -3.45 1.60 5.74
C TYR A 80 -3.38 0.43 6.73
N SER A 81 -4.45 0.30 7.52
CA SER A 81 -4.81 -0.96 8.16
C SER A 81 -6.28 -1.27 7.92
N ALA A 82 -6.61 -2.55 7.81
CA ALA A 82 -7.97 -3.02 7.58
C ALA A 82 -8.42 -3.94 8.72
N GLU A 83 -9.59 -3.69 9.28
CA GLU A 83 -10.26 -4.58 10.24
C GLU A 83 -11.71 -4.75 9.78
N ASN A 84 -12.16 -5.99 9.52
CA ASN A 84 -13.51 -6.28 9.05
C ASN A 84 -13.90 -5.44 7.80
N ASP A 85 -13.00 -5.35 6.83
CA ASP A 85 -13.15 -4.54 5.60
C ASP A 85 -13.23 -3.02 5.83
N ILE A 86 -12.94 -2.50 7.03
CA ILE A 86 -12.92 -1.06 7.33
C ILE A 86 -11.48 -0.56 7.31
N LEU A 87 -11.19 0.42 6.45
CA LEU A 87 -9.86 1.01 6.33
C LEU A 87 -9.62 2.18 7.28
N THR A 88 -8.53 2.09 8.04
CA THR A 88 -7.89 3.22 8.72
C THR A 88 -6.73 3.71 7.87
N ILE A 89 -6.69 5.00 7.54
CA ILE A 89 -5.72 5.59 6.62
C ILE A 89 -4.99 6.74 7.32
N ILE A 90 -3.65 6.71 7.27
CA ILE A 90 -2.81 7.73 7.91
C ILE A 90 -1.74 8.18 6.93
N PRO A 91 -1.57 9.49 6.68
CA PRO A 91 -0.48 10.00 5.85
C PRO A 91 0.86 9.74 6.53
N VAL A 92 1.85 9.32 5.75
CA VAL A 92 3.21 9.05 6.24
C VAL A 92 4.24 9.78 5.39
N ASP A 93 5.34 10.16 6.00
CA ASP A 93 6.44 10.82 5.30
C ASP A 93 7.24 9.77 4.51
N LYS A 94 7.27 9.91 3.17
CA LYS A 94 8.04 9.02 2.27
C LYS A 94 9.51 8.88 2.69
N LYS A 95 10.09 9.92 3.31
CA LYS A 95 11.50 9.93 3.77
C LYS A 95 11.78 9.01 4.96
N GLN A 96 10.72 8.59 5.65
CA GLN A 96 10.80 7.65 6.77
C GLN A 96 10.65 6.20 6.30
N LEU A 97 10.33 5.98 5.03
CA LEU A 97 10.12 4.67 4.44
C LEU A 97 11.33 4.23 3.62
N THR A 98 11.55 2.93 3.64
CA THR A 98 12.52 2.24 2.79
C THR A 98 11.80 1.28 1.85
N MET A 99 12.51 0.79 0.83
CA MET A 99 11.99 -0.26 -0.04
C MET A 99 11.50 -1.48 0.73
N GLN A 100 12.14 -1.82 1.85
CA GLN A 100 11.72 -2.97 2.65
C GLN A 100 10.38 -2.77 3.35
N ASP A 101 10.03 -1.51 3.66
CA ASP A 101 8.74 -1.18 4.31
C ASP A 101 7.57 -1.26 3.33
N THR A 102 7.79 -0.94 2.05
CA THR A 102 6.73 -0.86 1.04
C THR A 102 6.72 -2.04 0.06
N PHE A 103 7.85 -2.74 -0.07
CA PHE A 103 7.95 -4.02 -0.75
C PHE A 103 8.08 -5.11 0.30
N SER A 104 6.96 -5.46 0.91
CA SER A 104 6.87 -6.76 1.55
C SER A 104 7.12 -7.82 0.48
N LEU A 105 8.25 -8.52 0.61
CA LEU A 105 8.83 -9.57 -0.24
C LEU A 105 7.92 -10.80 -0.53
N ARG A 106 6.58 -10.67 -0.53
CA ARG A 106 5.64 -11.79 -0.66
C ARG A 106 4.42 -11.47 -1.53
N VAL A 107 4.64 -11.11 -2.79
CA VAL A 107 3.74 -11.57 -3.88
C VAL A 107 4.31 -12.82 -4.58
N LEU A 108 5.41 -13.37 -4.05
CA LEU A 108 6.02 -14.63 -4.51
C LEU A 108 5.36 -15.91 -3.96
N HIS A 109 4.33 -15.82 -3.11
CA HIS A 109 3.57 -17.03 -2.72
C HIS A 109 2.54 -17.47 -3.78
N LEU A 110 2.37 -16.73 -4.87
CA LEU A 110 1.54 -17.13 -6.02
C LEU A 110 2.30 -17.98 -7.07
N LEU A 111 3.51 -18.46 -6.76
CA LEU A 111 4.27 -19.42 -7.57
C LEU A 111 4.56 -20.72 -6.79
N LYS A 112 3.52 -21.37 -6.25
CA LYS A 112 3.56 -22.79 -5.88
C LYS A 112 2.48 -23.57 -6.60
#